data_AF-A0A662LMB0-F1
#
_entry.id   AF-A0A662LMB0-F1
#
_cell.length_a   1.000
_cell.length_b   1.000
_cell.length_c   1.000
_cell.angle_alpha   90.00
_cell.angle_beta   90.00
_cell.angle_gamma   90.00
#
_symmetry.space_group_name_H-M   'P 1'
#
loop_
_entity.id
_entity.type
_entity.pdbx_description
1 polymer ?
#
loop_
_entity_poly.entity_id
_entity_poly.type
_entity_poly.pdbx_seq_one_letter_code
_entity_poly.pdbx_strand_id
1 'polypeptide(L)'
;RDESGNIIKDKIYWETIVYDQGGEEWGISVGSKLLTSKSTDYEVNVVLEKLSSPYDSRMPKLSSIAPYLTAYRKGIIFAKPDFAFAADEKRFPDLSSEHKGVVWPGSNPMLTEMSNEHTFKIHEEINMILAKIASINDFEGDYDDGNLEILKEHYDNDPIFIGLVGSAEMIPQYYYYDTPDANSIYFGWDVASDFIYGNIDPHPRNDKIQQNHPADKFLSKNSHGETYEEFYPSQENLVGRITGWDVQDVSALILRTIFYEDILENMDGAWKNTANVQTGSGTDFQRVPGFDLFRKILFKIDDDNLVMKWPTGEAHFQNLAIQESMNSGQFSNIIATENQYSGAYGLSTDTINQINKLGLLNRIFFPKWHVIAKYGDKKINGAEDQMNSNFIFSFGHGQPMGFIHSDVQGDSVGFRPILIHNLLNRITFASGLPGFSSGIADIGWYNVRTVTGLDYGPSVMFIESCYVGRIDAWYPKANAGQAFLHSGVNALIASSRGTPGPGYLDERTRPVGLGIKEFLQTRKDPDLYDLHFSGLYANDVFTSLGAEDATMGLAFRNARNAQWEDAESSFFWAPPLTIDVESQKDIDNSIQELSGEEKLCLEKKYTCQLEYNLFGDPAFNPYTPSQR
;
A
#
# COMPACT_ATOMS: atom_id res chain seq x y z
N ARG A 1 22.08 16.48 4.93
CA ARG A 1 21.45 17.76 4.56
C ARG A 1 22.31 18.90 5.12
N ASP A 2 22.19 20.14 4.64
CA ASP A 2 22.77 21.31 5.34
C ASP A 2 21.89 21.71 6.54
N GLU A 3 22.30 22.73 7.29
CA GLU A 3 21.55 23.27 8.45
C GLU A 3 20.17 23.82 8.07
N SER A 4 19.97 24.15 6.79
CA SER A 4 18.67 24.60 6.24
C SER A 4 17.83 23.43 5.69
N GLY A 5 18.29 22.19 5.89
CA GLY A 5 17.59 21.00 5.42
C GLY A 5 17.79 20.67 3.94
N ASN A 6 18.63 21.37 3.18
CA ASN A 6 18.85 21.07 1.76
C ASN A 6 19.68 19.79 1.57
N ILE A 7 19.38 19.00 0.54
CA ILE A 7 20.15 17.78 0.22
C ILE A 7 21.51 18.18 -0.39
N ILE A 8 22.60 17.82 0.29
CA ILE A 8 23.98 18.03 -0.22
C ILE A 8 24.48 16.76 -0.93
N LYS A 9 24.21 15.58 -0.36
CA LYS A 9 24.51 14.26 -0.91
C LYS A 9 23.27 13.41 -0.71
N ASP A 10 22.76 12.85 -1.81
CA ASP A 10 21.69 11.85 -1.76
C ASP A 10 22.32 10.45 -1.70
N LYS A 11 21.67 9.52 -1.00
CA LYS A 11 22.17 8.15 -0.84
C LYS A 11 21.00 7.18 -0.88
N ILE A 12 21.11 6.23 -1.79
CA ILE A 12 20.26 5.04 -1.81
C ILE A 12 21.11 3.86 -1.34
N TYR A 13 20.51 3.01 -0.52
CA TYR A 13 21.10 1.76 -0.07
C TYR A 13 20.16 0.62 -0.42
N TRP A 14 20.72 -0.44 -0.98
CA TRP A 14 20.02 -1.66 -1.31
C TRP A 14 20.92 -2.84 -0.99
N GLU A 15 20.35 -3.86 -0.36
CA GLU A 15 21.04 -5.09 -0.01
C GLU A 15 20.10 -6.27 -0.25
N THR A 16 20.69 -7.41 -0.63
CA THR A 16 19.98 -8.68 -0.76
C THR A 16 20.94 -9.83 -0.46
N ILE A 17 20.38 -11.00 -0.17
CA ILE A 17 21.13 -12.24 0.00
C ILE A 17 20.76 -13.17 -1.14
N VAL A 18 21.78 -13.78 -1.74
CA VAL A 18 21.64 -14.68 -2.89
C VAL A 18 22.21 -16.05 -2.59
N TYR A 19 21.56 -17.06 -3.15
CA TYR A 19 21.90 -18.47 -3.03
C TYR A 19 22.25 -19.05 -4.41
N ASP A 20 23.39 -19.74 -4.45
CA ASP A 20 23.91 -20.46 -5.63
C ASP A 20 23.94 -19.62 -6.94
N GLN A 21 24.51 -18.41 -6.84
CA GLN A 21 24.70 -17.46 -7.94
C GLN A 21 26.18 -17.27 -8.30
N GLY A 22 27.02 -18.28 -8.04
CA GLY A 22 28.46 -18.21 -8.32
C GLY A 22 28.74 -18.16 -9.82
N GLY A 23 29.36 -17.08 -10.29
CA GLY A 23 29.70 -16.90 -11.71
C GLY A 23 28.65 -16.19 -12.55
N GLU A 24 27.51 -15.81 -11.95
CA GLU A 24 26.46 -15.03 -12.61
C GLU A 24 26.86 -13.55 -12.75
N GLU A 25 26.38 -12.89 -13.82
CA GLU A 25 26.59 -11.46 -14.07
C GLU A 25 25.45 -10.62 -13.48
N TRP A 26 25.80 -9.57 -12.74
CA TRP A 26 24.83 -8.67 -12.12
C TRP A 26 24.94 -7.27 -12.72
N GLY A 27 23.83 -6.77 -13.26
CA GLY A 27 23.71 -5.41 -13.78
C GLY A 27 23.21 -4.43 -12.72
N ILE A 28 23.93 -3.33 -12.51
CA ILE A 28 23.49 -2.24 -11.65
C ILE A 28 23.17 -1.03 -12.53
N SER A 29 21.94 -0.54 -12.45
CA SER A 29 21.50 0.69 -13.11
C SER A 29 21.17 1.74 -12.07
N VAL A 30 21.72 2.95 -12.25
CA VAL A 30 21.43 4.10 -11.39
C VAL A 30 20.98 5.25 -12.28
N GLY A 31 19.83 5.84 -11.94
CA GLY A 31 19.27 6.98 -12.63
C GLY A 31 18.85 8.06 -11.63
N SER A 32 18.72 9.29 -12.12
CA SER A 32 18.14 10.39 -11.36
C SER A 32 17.27 11.23 -12.28
N LYS A 33 16.27 11.86 -11.68
CA LYS A 33 15.47 12.90 -12.33
C LYS A 33 15.91 14.26 -11.76
N LEU A 34 16.44 15.11 -12.63
CA LEU A 34 17.01 16.41 -12.26
C LEU A 34 16.11 17.54 -12.74
N LEU A 35 15.64 18.38 -11.82
CA LEU A 35 14.77 19.53 -12.15
C LEU A 35 15.57 20.82 -12.38
N THR A 36 16.57 21.08 -11.55
CA THR A 36 17.37 22.31 -11.59
C THR A 36 18.79 22.12 -12.11
N SER A 37 19.17 20.89 -12.44
CA SER A 37 20.52 20.52 -12.88
C SER A 37 20.47 19.75 -14.20
N LYS A 38 21.54 19.82 -15.00
CA LYS A 38 21.66 19.11 -16.29
C LYS A 38 22.28 17.73 -16.16
N SER A 39 23.07 17.51 -15.11
CA SER A 39 23.79 16.27 -14.84
C SER A 39 24.06 16.16 -13.34
N THR A 40 24.35 14.95 -12.89
CA THR A 40 24.83 14.66 -11.54
C THR A 40 25.87 13.55 -11.65
N ASP A 41 26.82 13.53 -10.73
CA ASP A 41 27.78 12.44 -10.60
C ASP A 41 27.21 11.36 -9.67
N TYR A 42 27.57 10.10 -9.95
CA TYR A 42 27.21 8.97 -9.10
C TYR A 42 28.48 8.30 -8.58
N GLU A 43 28.44 7.90 -7.32
CA GLU A 43 29.42 7.04 -6.69
C GLU A 43 28.71 5.73 -6.34
N VAL A 44 29.09 4.63 -6.99
CA VAL A 44 28.49 3.31 -6.76
C VAL A 44 29.50 2.45 -6.01
N ASN A 45 29.14 2.09 -4.79
CA ASN A 45 29.94 1.25 -3.91
C ASN A 45 29.26 -0.12 -3.79
N VAL A 46 29.88 -1.14 -4.38
CA VAL A 46 29.38 -2.52 -4.34
C VAL A 46 30.23 -3.33 -3.39
N VAL A 47 29.59 -3.97 -2.41
CA VAL A 47 30.23 -4.85 -1.44
C VAL A 47 29.64 -6.24 -1.59
N LEU A 48 30.50 -7.24 -1.77
CA LEU A 48 30.10 -8.64 -1.81
C LEU A 48 30.75 -9.36 -0.63
N GLU A 49 29.91 -9.97 0.21
CA GLU A 49 30.35 -10.68 1.39
C GLU A 49 29.77 -12.09 1.41
N LYS A 50 30.59 -13.05 1.86
CA LYS A 50 30.12 -14.40 2.14
C LYS A 50 29.57 -14.45 3.56
N LEU A 51 28.27 -14.64 3.69
CA LEU A 51 27.61 -14.75 4.99
C LEU A 51 27.81 -16.13 5.62
N SER A 52 27.82 -16.17 6.95
CA SER A 52 27.84 -17.44 7.71
C SER A 52 26.49 -18.13 7.77
N SER A 53 25.41 -17.39 7.51
CA SER A 53 24.02 -17.85 7.54
C SER A 53 23.18 -17.02 6.56
N PRO A 54 22.16 -17.60 5.90
CA PRO A 54 21.20 -16.85 5.09
C PRO A 54 20.12 -16.16 5.93
N TYR A 55 20.02 -16.49 7.23
CA TYR A 55 19.06 -15.88 8.15
C TYR A 55 19.60 -14.57 8.71
N ASP A 56 19.41 -13.48 7.96
CA ASP A 56 19.73 -12.13 8.38
C ASP A 56 18.46 -11.26 8.44
N SER A 57 18.29 -10.54 9.54
CA SER A 57 17.12 -9.67 9.72
C SER A 57 17.51 -8.27 9.28
N ARG A 58 16.78 -7.76 8.29
CA ARG A 58 16.93 -6.37 7.85
C ARG A 58 16.47 -5.34 8.87
N MET A 59 15.72 -5.77 9.88
CA MET A 59 15.32 -4.97 11.05
C MET A 59 16.03 -5.54 12.28
N PRO A 60 17.30 -5.21 12.51
CA PRO A 60 18.12 -5.95 13.47
C PRO A 60 17.60 -5.80 14.91
N LYS A 61 17.59 -6.93 15.64
CA LYS A 61 17.34 -7.04 17.08
C LYS A 61 15.92 -6.70 17.56
N LEU A 62 14.91 -6.67 16.69
CA LEU A 62 13.53 -6.33 17.11
C LEU A 62 12.99 -7.22 18.24
N SER A 63 13.31 -8.52 18.23
CA SER A 63 12.86 -9.48 19.24
C SER A 63 13.27 -9.10 20.67
N SER A 64 14.30 -8.27 20.86
CA SER A 64 14.69 -7.77 22.18
C SER A 64 13.68 -6.81 22.82
N ILE A 65 12.72 -6.29 22.03
CA ILE A 65 11.64 -5.42 22.53
C ILE A 65 10.39 -6.21 22.93
N ALA A 66 10.19 -7.43 22.42
CA ALA A 66 9.01 -8.26 22.73
C ALA A 66 8.74 -8.38 24.25
N PRO A 67 9.74 -8.61 25.14
CA PRO A 67 9.54 -8.64 26.59
C PRO A 67 8.86 -7.40 27.18
N TYR A 68 9.16 -6.21 26.67
CA TYR A 68 8.60 -4.97 27.19
C TYR A 68 7.12 -4.82 26.82
N LEU A 69 6.80 -5.07 25.55
CA LEU A 69 5.43 -5.03 25.07
C LEU A 69 4.57 -6.09 25.78
N THR A 70 5.08 -7.32 25.90
CA THR A 70 4.40 -8.40 26.62
C THR A 70 4.18 -8.06 28.09
N ALA A 71 5.18 -7.51 28.78
CA ALA A 71 5.04 -7.11 30.19
C ALA A 71 3.97 -6.03 30.37
N TYR A 72 3.96 -5.02 29.48
CA TYR A 72 2.93 -3.97 29.49
C TYR A 72 1.53 -4.51 29.24
N ARG A 73 1.38 -5.40 28.25
CA ARG A 73 0.10 -6.03 27.88
C ARG A 73 -0.29 -7.22 28.76
N LYS A 74 0.58 -7.64 29.69
CA LYS A 74 0.44 -8.86 30.52
C LYS A 74 0.20 -10.12 29.66
N GLY A 75 0.84 -10.18 28.50
CA GLY A 75 0.64 -11.23 27.51
C GLY A 75 1.59 -12.41 27.64
N ILE A 76 1.66 -13.21 26.56
CA ILE A 76 2.56 -14.34 26.39
C ILE A 76 3.53 -14.03 25.24
N ILE A 77 4.78 -14.49 25.34
CA ILE A 77 5.72 -14.50 24.21
C ILE A 77 5.83 -15.90 23.67
N PHE A 78 5.56 -16.03 22.38
CA PHE A 78 5.86 -17.22 21.62
C PHE A 78 6.94 -16.89 20.59
N ALA A 79 8.14 -17.44 20.78
CA ALA A 79 9.29 -17.15 19.93
C ALA A 79 10.13 -18.41 19.73
N LYS A 80 10.44 -18.72 18.48
CA LYS A 80 11.36 -19.78 18.08
C LYS A 80 12.28 -19.25 16.98
N PRO A 81 13.60 -19.51 17.03
CA PRO A 81 14.51 -19.19 15.93
C PRO A 81 14.06 -19.83 14.60
N ASP A 82 13.41 -20.99 14.70
CA ASP A 82 12.86 -21.74 13.58
C ASP A 82 11.64 -21.05 12.94
N PHE A 83 11.18 -19.88 13.38
CA PHE A 83 10.19 -19.14 12.57
C PHE A 83 10.81 -18.54 11.32
N ALA A 84 12.10 -18.19 11.36
CA ALA A 84 12.77 -17.53 10.25
C ALA A 84 12.74 -18.38 8.97
N PHE A 85 12.57 -17.72 7.82
CA PHE A 85 12.58 -18.35 6.51
C PHE A 85 13.64 -17.70 5.61
N ALA A 86 14.43 -18.55 4.96
CA ALA A 86 15.37 -18.21 3.90
C ALA A 86 15.73 -19.51 3.16
N ALA A 87 16.05 -19.42 1.87
CA ALA A 87 16.59 -20.55 1.12
C ALA A 87 17.90 -21.05 1.76
N ASP A 88 17.83 -22.24 2.38
CA ASP A 88 18.94 -22.93 3.05
C ASP A 88 18.81 -24.44 2.84
N GLU A 89 19.70 -25.04 2.04
CA GLU A 89 19.70 -26.49 1.75
C GLU A 89 19.78 -27.35 3.02
N LYS A 90 20.36 -26.83 4.11
CA LYS A 90 20.45 -27.59 5.37
C LYS A 90 19.10 -27.76 6.04
N ARG A 91 18.20 -26.80 5.84
CA ARG A 91 16.89 -26.76 6.47
C ARG A 91 15.78 -27.25 5.54
N PHE A 92 15.94 -26.96 4.26
CA PHE A 92 15.00 -27.31 3.21
C PHE A 92 15.72 -28.17 2.16
N PRO A 93 15.80 -29.50 2.37
CA PRO A 93 16.56 -30.41 1.51
C PRO A 93 15.97 -30.54 0.09
N ASP A 94 14.72 -30.12 -0.10
CA ASP A 94 14.02 -30.13 -1.38
C ASP A 94 14.35 -28.91 -2.27
N LEU A 95 15.21 -28.00 -1.79
CA LEU A 95 15.73 -26.92 -2.62
C LEU A 95 16.47 -27.47 -3.85
N SER A 96 16.13 -26.92 -5.00
CA SER A 96 16.61 -27.36 -6.32
C SER A 96 17.26 -26.20 -7.09
N SER A 97 17.75 -26.49 -8.30
CA SER A 97 18.28 -25.47 -9.21
C SER A 97 17.27 -24.41 -9.63
N GLU A 98 15.97 -24.66 -9.47
CA GLU A 98 14.90 -23.71 -9.79
C GLU A 98 14.77 -22.63 -8.71
N HIS A 99 15.28 -22.89 -7.50
CA HIS A 99 15.16 -21.99 -6.34
C HIS A 99 16.37 -21.05 -6.17
N LYS A 100 17.31 -21.03 -7.11
CA LYS A 100 18.50 -20.16 -7.06
C LYS A 100 18.13 -18.68 -7.16
N GLY A 101 19.00 -17.81 -6.68
CA GLY A 101 18.78 -16.35 -6.72
C GLY A 101 18.55 -15.77 -5.32
N VAL A 102 17.65 -14.80 -5.18
CA VAL A 102 17.37 -14.18 -3.88
C VAL A 102 16.76 -15.20 -2.92
N VAL A 103 17.17 -15.20 -1.66
CA VAL A 103 16.80 -16.24 -0.68
C VAL A 103 15.40 -16.09 -0.06
N TRP A 104 14.61 -15.12 -0.51
CA TRP A 104 13.29 -14.81 0.04
C TRP A 104 12.20 -14.80 -1.04
N PRO A 105 10.99 -15.29 -0.71
CA PRO A 105 9.88 -15.44 -1.66
C PRO A 105 9.45 -14.11 -2.31
N GLY A 106 9.44 -13.04 -1.53
CA GLY A 106 9.16 -11.68 -2.01
C GLY A 106 10.09 -11.18 -3.11
N SER A 107 11.22 -11.83 -3.36
CA SER A 107 12.07 -11.54 -4.52
C SER A 107 12.48 -12.76 -5.34
N ASN A 108 11.84 -13.90 -5.07
CA ASN A 108 12.07 -15.17 -5.72
C ASN A 108 10.79 -16.03 -5.61
N PRO A 109 9.86 -15.93 -6.56
CA PRO A 109 8.55 -16.58 -6.47
C PRO A 109 8.63 -18.11 -6.41
N MET A 110 9.76 -18.70 -6.81
CA MET A 110 9.96 -20.15 -6.73
C MET A 110 10.04 -20.63 -5.27
N LEU A 111 10.30 -19.75 -4.30
CA LEU A 111 10.32 -20.08 -2.88
C LEU A 111 8.95 -19.97 -2.20
N THR A 112 7.90 -19.53 -2.91
CA THR A 112 6.60 -19.21 -2.32
C THR A 112 5.91 -20.42 -1.68
N GLU A 113 5.82 -21.55 -2.39
CA GLU A 113 5.19 -22.78 -1.88
C GLU A 113 5.86 -23.24 -0.57
N MET A 114 7.19 -23.36 -0.59
CA MET A 114 8.00 -23.76 0.56
C MET A 114 7.89 -22.78 1.74
N SER A 115 7.86 -21.47 1.47
CA SER A 115 7.65 -20.46 2.51
C SER A 115 6.27 -20.56 3.12
N ASN A 116 5.24 -20.77 2.31
CA ASN A 116 3.86 -20.88 2.78
C ASN A 116 3.65 -22.14 3.61
N GLU A 117 4.17 -23.29 3.19
CA GLU A 117 4.14 -24.52 4.01
C GLU A 117 4.82 -24.33 5.36
N HIS A 118 5.94 -23.59 5.38
CA HIS A 118 6.65 -23.26 6.61
C HIS A 118 5.83 -22.32 7.50
N THR A 119 5.24 -21.25 6.95
CA THR A 119 4.36 -20.33 7.67
C THR A 119 3.10 -21.03 8.21
N PHE A 120 2.53 -21.96 7.45
CA PHE A 120 1.33 -22.70 7.85
C PHE A 120 1.58 -23.58 9.09
N LYS A 121 2.76 -24.20 9.20
CA LYS A 121 3.15 -24.93 10.42
C LYS A 121 3.27 -24.02 11.64
N ILE A 122 3.75 -22.78 11.46
CA ILE A 122 3.77 -21.79 12.55
C ILE A 122 2.33 -21.46 12.98
N HIS A 123 1.44 -21.31 12.01
CA HIS A 123 0.02 -21.06 12.25
C HIS A 123 -0.65 -22.20 13.05
N GLU A 124 -0.42 -23.46 12.68
CA GLU A 124 -0.90 -24.63 13.43
C GLU A 124 -0.45 -24.59 14.90
N GLU A 125 0.82 -24.26 15.15
CA GLU A 125 1.34 -24.11 16.51
C GLU A 125 0.67 -22.96 17.28
N ILE A 126 0.34 -21.86 16.61
CA ILE A 126 -0.40 -20.73 17.20
C ILE A 126 -1.82 -21.18 17.58
N ASN A 127 -2.53 -21.86 16.68
CA ASN A 127 -3.86 -22.41 16.97
C ASN A 127 -3.86 -23.36 18.18
N MET A 128 -2.83 -24.20 18.33
CA MET A 128 -2.69 -25.05 19.52
C MET A 128 -2.51 -24.24 20.82
N ILE A 129 -1.87 -23.07 20.76
CA ILE A 129 -1.72 -22.18 21.91
C ILE A 129 -3.05 -21.47 22.21
N LEU A 130 -3.71 -20.98 21.18
CA LEU A 130 -5.03 -20.32 21.26
C LEU A 130 -6.06 -21.28 21.87
N ALA A 131 -6.16 -22.52 21.40
CA ALA A 131 -7.06 -23.52 21.96
C ALA A 131 -6.82 -23.77 23.47
N LYS A 132 -5.55 -23.79 23.90
CA LYS A 132 -5.19 -23.91 25.33
C LYS A 132 -5.62 -22.69 26.14
N ILE A 133 -5.49 -21.49 25.59
CA ILE A 133 -5.94 -20.24 26.23
C ILE A 133 -7.46 -20.27 26.39
N ALA A 134 -8.18 -20.69 25.34
CA ALA A 134 -9.64 -20.86 25.32
C ALA A 134 -10.14 -22.05 26.16
N SER A 135 -9.25 -22.85 26.76
CA SER A 135 -9.59 -24.07 27.51
C SER A 135 -10.34 -25.12 26.68
N ILE A 136 -10.12 -25.14 25.36
CA ILE A 136 -10.61 -26.17 24.44
C ILE A 136 -9.62 -27.34 24.52
N ASN A 137 -9.98 -28.33 25.33
CA ASN A 137 -9.19 -29.54 25.52
C ASN A 137 -9.32 -30.43 24.27
N ASP A 138 -8.29 -31.24 24.00
CA ASP A 138 -8.25 -32.19 22.88
C ASP A 138 -8.13 -31.57 21.46
N PHE A 139 -7.67 -30.31 21.36
CA PHE A 139 -7.23 -29.73 20.08
C PHE A 139 -5.87 -30.31 19.67
N GLU A 140 -5.87 -31.25 18.73
CA GLU A 140 -4.65 -31.93 18.25
C GLU A 140 -3.95 -31.18 17.10
N GLY A 141 -4.46 -30.03 16.68
CA GLY A 141 -3.89 -29.26 15.55
C GLY A 141 -4.24 -29.84 14.18
N ASP A 142 -4.93 -30.98 14.14
CA ASP A 142 -5.53 -31.50 12.92
C ASP A 142 -6.81 -30.72 12.62
N TYR A 143 -6.99 -30.35 11.35
CA TYR A 143 -8.16 -29.63 10.85
C TYR A 143 -9.39 -30.56 10.74
N ASP A 144 -9.61 -31.40 11.76
CA ASP A 144 -10.83 -32.21 11.90
C ASP A 144 -11.98 -31.30 12.38
N ASP A 145 -13.03 -31.24 11.55
CA ASP A 145 -14.04 -30.18 11.46
C ASP A 145 -14.57 -29.59 12.78
N GLY A 146 -14.80 -30.42 13.81
CA GLY A 146 -15.53 -30.00 15.00
C GLY A 146 -14.75 -29.11 15.99
N ASN A 147 -13.45 -29.33 16.17
CA ASN A 147 -12.67 -28.57 17.17
C ASN A 147 -12.20 -27.21 16.64
N LEU A 148 -11.95 -27.11 15.33
CA LEU A 148 -11.57 -25.88 14.68
C LEU A 148 -12.74 -24.89 14.60
N GLU A 149 -13.95 -25.38 14.32
CA GLU A 149 -15.17 -24.57 14.33
C GLU A 149 -15.42 -23.96 15.71
N ILE A 150 -15.27 -24.75 16.79
CA ILE A 150 -15.38 -24.25 18.17
C ILE A 150 -14.33 -23.19 18.47
N LEU A 151 -13.08 -23.39 18.03
CA LEU A 151 -12.01 -22.42 18.23
C LEU A 151 -12.29 -21.11 17.48
N LYS A 152 -12.77 -21.21 16.25
CA LYS A 152 -13.15 -20.07 15.41
C LYS A 152 -14.31 -19.30 16.04
N GLU A 153 -15.40 -19.97 16.42
CA GLU A 153 -16.55 -19.35 17.09
C GLU A 153 -16.15 -18.66 18.39
N HIS A 154 -15.24 -19.27 19.16
CA HIS A 154 -14.72 -18.64 20.38
C HIS A 154 -14.01 -17.31 20.08
N TYR A 155 -13.05 -17.30 19.15
CA TYR A 155 -12.25 -16.11 18.86
C TYR A 155 -12.96 -15.07 17.98
N ASP A 156 -14.02 -15.45 17.28
CA ASP A 156 -14.90 -14.48 16.63
C ASP A 156 -15.61 -13.59 17.67
N ASN A 157 -16.05 -14.19 18.77
CA ASN A 157 -16.74 -13.52 19.88
C ASN A 157 -15.81 -12.91 20.94
N ASP A 158 -14.65 -13.53 21.18
CA ASP A 158 -13.65 -13.11 22.18
C ASP A 158 -12.25 -13.05 21.55
N PRO A 159 -12.01 -12.07 20.64
CA PRO A 159 -10.77 -12.00 19.89
C PRO A 159 -9.58 -11.62 20.78
N ILE A 160 -8.40 -12.16 20.46
CA ILE A 160 -7.15 -11.81 21.14
C ILE A 160 -6.23 -10.96 20.27
N PHE A 161 -5.42 -10.12 20.92
CA PHE A 161 -4.36 -9.35 20.27
C PHE A 161 -3.13 -10.22 20.00
N ILE A 162 -2.69 -10.25 18.74
CA ILE A 162 -1.50 -10.96 18.27
C ILE A 162 -0.52 -9.92 17.69
N GLY A 163 0.53 -9.62 18.45
CA GLY A 163 1.59 -8.70 18.05
C GLY A 163 2.80 -9.43 17.45
N LEU A 164 3.09 -9.21 16.18
CA LEU A 164 4.24 -9.80 15.49
C LEU A 164 5.46 -8.87 15.64
N VAL A 165 6.43 -9.22 16.49
CA VAL A 165 7.63 -8.40 16.74
C VAL A 165 8.81 -8.95 15.93
N GLY A 166 8.92 -8.54 14.67
CA GLY A 166 9.98 -8.98 13.77
C GLY A 166 9.76 -8.61 12.30
N SER A 167 10.85 -8.65 11.52
CA SER A 167 10.78 -8.50 10.07
C SER A 167 10.21 -9.74 9.39
N ALA A 168 9.84 -9.63 8.11
CA ALA A 168 9.28 -10.72 7.32
C ALA A 168 10.26 -11.89 7.11
N GLU A 169 11.58 -11.71 7.29
CA GLU A 169 12.54 -12.81 7.20
C GLU A 169 12.57 -13.66 8.49
N MET A 170 12.18 -13.06 9.62
CA MET A 170 12.22 -13.70 10.94
C MET A 170 10.85 -14.25 11.36
N ILE A 171 9.78 -13.58 10.95
CA ILE A 171 8.39 -14.01 11.11
C ILE A 171 7.73 -13.86 9.72
N PRO A 172 7.70 -14.93 8.91
CA PRO A 172 7.34 -14.87 7.49
C PRO A 172 5.90 -14.44 7.25
N GLN A 173 5.67 -13.65 6.20
CA GLN A 173 4.31 -13.39 5.72
C GLN A 173 3.83 -14.61 4.93
N TYR A 174 2.51 -14.81 4.87
CA TYR A 174 1.90 -15.78 3.95
C TYR A 174 1.65 -15.10 2.60
N TYR A 175 1.93 -15.81 1.52
CA TYR A 175 1.81 -15.32 0.15
C TYR A 175 0.54 -15.85 -0.50
N TYR A 176 -0.51 -15.04 -0.51
CA TYR A 176 -1.76 -15.34 -1.20
C TYR A 176 -1.63 -15.04 -2.70
N TYR A 177 -2.52 -15.62 -3.52
CA TYR A 177 -2.54 -15.31 -4.94
C TYR A 177 -2.78 -13.82 -5.16
N ASP A 178 -1.89 -13.21 -5.93
CA ASP A 178 -2.14 -11.90 -6.51
C ASP A 178 -2.55 -12.06 -7.97
N THR A 179 -3.17 -11.00 -8.46
CA THR A 179 -3.16 -10.67 -9.87
C THR A 179 -1.73 -10.38 -10.37
N PRO A 180 -1.45 -10.49 -11.68
CA PRO A 180 -0.10 -10.32 -12.27
C PRO A 180 0.59 -8.95 -12.10
N ASP A 181 0.09 -8.07 -11.23
CA ASP A 181 0.53 -6.67 -11.09
C ASP A 181 1.94 -6.56 -10.44
N ALA A 182 2.40 -7.61 -9.76
CA ALA A 182 3.68 -7.67 -9.05
C ALA A 182 4.58 -8.81 -9.59
N ASN A 183 5.49 -8.48 -10.53
CA ASN A 183 6.34 -9.47 -11.20
C ASN A 183 7.84 -9.10 -11.21
N SER A 184 8.35 -8.41 -10.20
CA SER A 184 9.78 -8.06 -10.13
C SER A 184 10.33 -8.00 -8.71
N ILE A 185 11.66 -8.07 -8.58
CA ILE A 185 12.37 -7.85 -7.30
C ILE A 185 11.97 -6.51 -6.68
N TYR A 186 11.68 -5.49 -7.49
CA TYR A 186 11.31 -4.16 -7.03
C TYR A 186 9.88 -4.05 -6.51
N PHE A 187 8.92 -4.78 -7.08
CA PHE A 187 7.51 -4.73 -6.67
C PHE A 187 7.08 -5.87 -5.75
N GLY A 188 7.82 -6.98 -5.77
CA GLY A 188 7.47 -8.21 -5.10
C GLY A 188 6.73 -9.16 -6.04
N TRP A 189 6.41 -10.34 -5.52
CA TRP A 189 5.53 -11.34 -6.12
C TRP A 189 4.44 -11.69 -5.12
N ASP A 190 3.23 -11.98 -5.63
CA ASP A 190 2.06 -12.44 -4.86
C ASP A 190 1.66 -11.51 -3.70
N VAL A 191 0.54 -11.75 -3.00
CA VAL A 191 0.11 -10.90 -1.89
C VAL A 191 0.72 -11.39 -0.57
N ALA A 192 1.81 -10.75 -0.15
CA ALA A 192 2.40 -11.00 1.16
C ALA A 192 1.53 -10.39 2.27
N SER A 193 1.06 -11.19 3.22
CA SER A 193 0.13 -10.75 4.26
C SER A 193 0.36 -11.43 5.62
N ASP A 194 0.03 -10.69 6.68
CA ASP A 194 -0.04 -11.19 8.05
C ASP A 194 -1.43 -11.77 8.42
N PHE A 195 -2.39 -11.77 7.48
CA PHE A 195 -3.76 -12.25 7.69
C PHE A 195 -3.82 -13.65 8.33
N ILE A 196 -2.96 -14.58 7.88
CA ILE A 196 -2.91 -15.95 8.41
C ILE A 196 -2.79 -16.00 9.93
N TYR A 197 -2.06 -15.07 10.54
CA TYR A 197 -1.81 -15.09 11.98
C TYR A 197 -3.04 -14.73 12.82
N GLY A 198 -4.07 -14.16 12.18
CA GLY A 198 -5.32 -13.75 12.83
C GLY A 198 -6.50 -14.63 12.46
N ASN A 199 -6.35 -15.46 11.44
CA ASN A 199 -7.40 -16.30 10.90
C ASN A 199 -7.21 -17.72 11.42
N ILE A 200 -8.18 -18.23 12.18
CA ILE A 200 -8.12 -19.55 12.82
C ILE A 200 -8.11 -20.66 11.77
N ASP A 201 -8.91 -20.51 10.72
CA ASP A 201 -9.11 -21.51 9.68
C ASP A 201 -8.70 -20.97 8.29
N PRO A 202 -7.38 -20.89 8.01
CA PRO A 202 -6.88 -20.45 6.72
C PRO A 202 -6.97 -21.55 5.69
N HIS A 203 -7.45 -21.18 4.52
CA HIS A 203 -7.37 -22.03 3.34
C HIS A 203 -5.91 -22.08 2.85
N PRO A 204 -5.30 -23.28 2.76
CA PRO A 204 -3.97 -23.39 2.20
C PRO A 204 -4.01 -23.05 0.70
N ARG A 205 -3.04 -22.25 0.27
CA ARG A 205 -2.78 -22.00 -1.15
C ARG A 205 -2.51 -23.32 -1.87
N ASN A 206 -3.15 -23.52 -3.02
CA ASN A 206 -2.95 -24.71 -3.85
C ASN A 206 -2.42 -24.33 -5.24
N ASP A 207 -1.09 -24.35 -5.38
CA ASP A 207 -0.39 -24.01 -6.63
C ASP A 207 -0.67 -24.95 -7.80
N LYS A 208 -1.31 -26.11 -7.56
CA LYS A 208 -1.71 -27.06 -8.62
C LYS A 208 -3.01 -26.66 -9.32
N ILE A 209 -3.82 -25.78 -8.72
CA ILE A 209 -5.07 -25.27 -9.32
C ILE A 209 -4.79 -24.20 -10.39
N GLN A 210 -3.56 -23.67 -10.47
CA GLN A 210 -3.15 -22.63 -11.42
C GLN A 210 -3.41 -22.95 -12.91
N GLN A 211 -3.69 -24.20 -13.28
CA GLN A 211 -3.83 -24.61 -14.68
C GLN A 211 -5.23 -24.38 -15.29
N ASN A 212 -6.27 -24.14 -14.50
CA ASN A 212 -7.63 -23.91 -14.99
C ASN A 212 -8.18 -22.63 -14.33
N HIS A 213 -8.55 -21.63 -15.13
CA HIS A 213 -9.32 -20.41 -14.82
C HIS A 213 -8.95 -19.52 -13.58
N PRO A 214 -8.88 -18.17 -13.70
CA PRO A 214 -8.58 -17.26 -12.57
C PRO A 214 -9.55 -17.35 -11.40
N ALA A 215 -10.83 -17.66 -11.67
CA ALA A 215 -11.83 -17.90 -10.63
C ALA A 215 -11.51 -19.16 -9.82
N ASP A 216 -11.01 -20.23 -10.44
CA ASP A 216 -10.68 -21.48 -9.75
C ASP A 216 -9.51 -21.31 -8.76
N LYS A 217 -8.66 -20.29 -8.92
CA LYS A 217 -7.57 -19.94 -7.98
C LYS A 217 -8.06 -19.65 -6.56
N PHE A 218 -9.30 -19.15 -6.46
CA PHE A 218 -9.97 -18.87 -5.20
C PHE A 218 -11.09 -19.88 -4.94
N LEU A 219 -11.17 -21.04 -5.61
CA LEU A 219 -12.21 -22.05 -5.34
C LEU A 219 -11.69 -23.23 -4.50
N SER A 220 -10.55 -23.08 -3.81
CA SER A 220 -10.08 -24.13 -2.90
C SER A 220 -11.02 -24.24 -1.70
N LYS A 221 -11.46 -25.47 -1.41
CA LYS A 221 -12.34 -25.76 -0.29
C LYS A 221 -11.68 -25.42 1.07
N ASN A 222 -12.42 -24.96 2.08
CA ASN A 222 -11.90 -24.92 3.47
C ASN A 222 -11.71 -26.35 4.00
N SER A 223 -11.26 -26.48 5.25
CA SER A 223 -11.21 -27.77 5.95
C SER A 223 -12.54 -28.53 5.88
N HIS A 224 -13.66 -27.81 5.82
CA HIS A 224 -15.02 -28.36 5.79
C HIS A 224 -15.55 -28.67 4.38
N GLY A 225 -14.78 -28.42 3.33
CA GLY A 225 -15.18 -28.75 1.96
C GLY A 225 -15.95 -27.65 1.20
N GLU A 226 -16.03 -26.42 1.72
CA GLU A 226 -16.80 -25.29 1.17
C GLU A 226 -15.94 -24.39 0.27
N THR A 227 -16.43 -24.01 -0.92
CA THR A 227 -15.69 -23.09 -1.80
C THR A 227 -15.78 -21.64 -1.32
N TYR A 228 -14.92 -20.74 -1.80
CA TYR A 228 -15.03 -19.31 -1.46
C TYR A 228 -16.28 -18.61 -2.00
N GLU A 229 -17.02 -19.25 -2.92
CA GLU A 229 -18.36 -18.81 -3.32
C GLU A 229 -19.41 -19.17 -2.24
N GLU A 230 -19.06 -20.06 -1.31
CA GLU A 230 -19.89 -20.53 -0.19
C GLU A 230 -19.42 -19.95 1.16
N PHE A 231 -18.17 -19.45 1.26
CA PHE A 231 -17.57 -18.90 2.49
C PHE A 231 -16.61 -17.72 2.21
N TYR A 232 -16.88 -16.55 2.80
CA TYR A 232 -15.95 -15.41 2.76
C TYR A 232 -14.91 -15.50 3.90
N PRO A 233 -13.61 -15.30 3.64
CA PRO A 233 -12.57 -15.41 4.64
C PRO A 233 -12.71 -14.31 5.69
N SER A 234 -12.58 -14.73 6.93
CA SER A 234 -12.69 -13.91 8.13
C SER A 234 -11.38 -13.93 8.90
N GLN A 235 -11.09 -12.83 9.58
CA GLN A 235 -10.05 -12.76 10.59
C GLN A 235 -10.70 -12.70 11.97
N GLU A 236 -10.51 -13.71 12.79
CA GLU A 236 -11.08 -13.75 14.13
C GLU A 236 -10.26 -12.87 15.09
N ASN A 237 -8.93 -13.02 15.07
CA ASN A 237 -8.03 -12.35 16.02
C ASN A 237 -7.45 -11.02 15.50
N LEU A 238 -6.94 -10.19 16.42
CA LEU A 238 -6.50 -8.82 16.13
C LEU A 238 -4.99 -8.80 15.88
N VAL A 239 -4.57 -8.74 14.62
CA VAL A 239 -3.15 -8.82 14.24
C VAL A 239 -2.56 -7.46 13.92
N GLY A 240 -1.37 -7.20 14.46
CA GLY A 240 -0.53 -6.08 14.05
C GLY A 240 0.95 -6.45 14.13
N ARG A 241 1.74 -5.91 13.21
CA ARG A 241 3.18 -6.15 13.15
C ARG A 241 3.96 -4.95 13.64
N ILE A 242 4.81 -5.17 14.63
CA ILE A 242 5.69 -4.16 15.20
C ILE A 242 7.01 -4.18 14.42
N THR A 243 7.16 -3.22 13.50
CA THR A 243 8.34 -3.04 12.65
C THR A 243 8.95 -1.64 12.81
N GLY A 244 10.16 -1.49 12.28
CA GLY A 244 10.88 -0.24 12.22
C GLY A 244 12.25 -0.47 11.57
N TRP A 245 13.08 0.55 11.51
CA TRP A 245 14.43 0.43 10.93
C TRP A 245 15.35 -0.49 11.71
N ASP A 246 15.23 -0.46 13.03
CA ASP A 246 15.96 -1.29 13.97
C ASP A 246 15.26 -1.27 15.33
N VAL A 247 15.89 -1.90 16.32
CA VAL A 247 15.41 -1.97 17.70
C VAL A 247 15.14 -0.60 18.35
N GLN A 248 15.89 0.45 18.03
CA GLN A 248 15.68 1.78 18.63
C GLN A 248 14.39 2.41 18.08
N ASP A 249 14.15 2.22 16.79
CA ASP A 249 12.94 2.70 16.11
C ASP A 249 11.69 2.02 16.69
N VAL A 250 11.74 0.70 16.84
CA VAL A 250 10.67 -0.08 17.48
C VAL A 250 10.51 0.26 18.96
N SER A 251 11.61 0.52 19.67
CA SER A 251 11.54 1.01 21.05
C SER A 251 10.79 2.34 21.10
N ALA A 252 11.04 3.28 20.18
CA ALA A 252 10.33 4.55 20.13
C ALA A 252 8.83 4.35 19.82
N LEU A 253 8.50 3.50 18.85
CA LEU A 253 7.11 3.14 18.51
C LEU A 253 6.35 2.60 19.73
N ILE A 254 6.94 1.65 20.45
CA ILE A 254 6.30 1.08 21.65
C ILE A 254 6.20 2.09 22.79
N LEU A 255 7.20 2.95 22.99
CA LEU A 255 7.13 4.02 23.98
C LEU A 255 5.98 4.99 23.68
N ARG A 256 5.76 5.36 22.40
CA ARG A 256 4.62 6.18 21.97
C ARG A 256 3.27 5.54 22.30
N THR A 257 3.20 4.21 22.28
CA THR A 257 2.00 3.45 22.63
C THR A 257 1.81 3.32 24.14
N ILE A 258 2.88 3.03 24.90
CA ILE A 258 2.81 2.85 26.37
C ILE A 258 2.53 4.17 27.07
N PHE A 259 3.21 5.24 26.66
CA PHE A 259 3.13 6.55 27.27
C PHE A 259 2.20 7.49 26.49
N TYR A 260 1.27 6.94 25.72
CA TYR A 260 0.43 7.73 24.83
C TYR A 260 -0.36 8.82 25.58
N GLU A 261 -0.93 8.49 26.74
CA GLU A 261 -1.63 9.46 27.60
C GLU A 261 -0.71 10.58 28.08
N ASP A 262 0.46 10.22 28.61
CA ASP A 262 1.46 11.21 29.05
C ASP A 262 1.89 12.10 27.88
N ILE A 263 2.01 11.54 26.67
CA ILE A 263 2.33 12.30 25.46
C ILE A 263 1.19 13.27 25.12
N LEU A 264 -0.07 12.83 25.16
CA LEU A 264 -1.22 13.69 24.87
C LEU A 264 -1.35 14.85 25.87
N GLU A 265 -1.00 14.64 27.14
CA GLU A 265 -1.04 15.67 28.18
C GLU A 265 0.10 16.68 28.05
N ASN A 266 1.29 16.24 27.60
CA ASN A 266 2.50 17.06 27.60
C ASN A 266 2.89 17.64 26.22
N MET A 267 2.41 17.07 25.12
CA MET A 267 2.58 17.66 23.79
C MET A 267 1.49 18.70 23.53
N ASP A 268 1.88 19.98 23.63
CA ASP A 268 1.07 21.09 23.14
C ASP A 268 0.89 20.96 21.62
N GLY A 269 -0.37 20.93 21.15
CA GLY A 269 -0.62 21.00 19.72
C GLY A 269 -2.06 20.70 19.33
N ALA A 270 -2.52 21.40 18.28
CA ALA A 270 -3.80 21.14 17.64
C ALA A 270 -3.82 19.81 16.86
N TRP A 271 -2.67 19.13 16.74
CA TRP A 271 -2.51 17.93 15.93
C TRP A 271 -3.46 16.81 16.37
N LYS A 272 -3.57 16.57 17.68
CA LYS A 272 -4.46 15.55 18.24
C LYS A 272 -5.95 15.79 17.93
N ASN A 273 -6.32 17.05 17.70
CA ASN A 273 -7.69 17.50 17.42
C ASN A 273 -7.94 17.79 15.93
N THR A 274 -7.03 17.36 15.05
CA THR A 274 -7.13 17.54 13.60
C THR A 274 -7.11 16.19 12.89
N ALA A 275 -7.94 16.04 11.89
CA ALA A 275 -7.90 14.92 10.94
C ALA A 275 -7.54 15.41 9.55
N ASN A 276 -6.91 14.56 8.74
CA ASN A 276 -6.47 14.89 7.40
C ASN A 276 -6.88 13.82 6.38
N VAL A 277 -7.44 14.28 5.26
CA VAL A 277 -7.89 13.45 4.14
C VAL A 277 -7.26 13.97 2.86
N GLN A 278 -6.40 13.15 2.25
CA GLN A 278 -5.68 13.50 1.03
C GLN A 278 -5.97 12.47 -0.05
N THR A 279 -6.53 12.91 -1.18
CA THR A 279 -6.74 12.01 -2.33
C THR A 279 -5.98 12.49 -3.56
N GLY A 280 -5.66 11.56 -4.46
CA GLY A 280 -5.03 11.81 -5.75
C GLY A 280 -5.85 11.16 -6.88
N SER A 281 -5.45 11.33 -8.13
CA SER A 281 -6.18 10.76 -9.27
C SER A 281 -5.80 9.30 -9.57
N GLY A 282 -5.54 8.49 -8.55
CA GLY A 282 -4.95 7.15 -8.68
C GLY A 282 -5.75 6.20 -9.57
N THR A 283 -7.07 6.27 -9.47
CA THR A 283 -8.03 5.32 -10.04
C THR A 283 -8.86 5.92 -11.18
N ASP A 284 -8.73 7.23 -11.44
CA ASP A 284 -9.50 7.96 -12.44
C ASP A 284 -9.10 7.61 -13.88
N PHE A 285 -9.76 6.63 -14.50
CA PHE A 285 -9.59 6.29 -15.92
C PHE A 285 -10.92 6.20 -16.65
N GLN A 286 -10.99 6.69 -17.90
CA GLN A 286 -12.16 6.50 -18.75
C GLN A 286 -11.85 6.56 -20.24
N ARG A 287 -12.75 5.99 -21.05
CA ARG A 287 -12.69 6.09 -22.51
C ARG A 287 -13.39 7.35 -22.99
N VAL A 288 -12.71 8.12 -23.85
CA VAL A 288 -13.24 9.38 -24.40
C VAL A 288 -13.21 9.32 -25.94
N PRO A 289 -14.34 8.95 -26.61
CA PRO A 289 -14.36 8.61 -28.04
C PRO A 289 -13.78 9.66 -28.99
N GLY A 290 -14.00 10.95 -28.69
CA GLY A 290 -13.43 12.02 -29.51
C GLY A 290 -11.91 12.00 -29.52
N PHE A 291 -11.29 11.68 -28.40
CA PHE A 291 -9.83 11.59 -28.26
C PHE A 291 -9.27 10.28 -28.82
N ASP A 292 -10.01 9.18 -28.75
CA ASP A 292 -9.64 7.92 -29.42
C ASP A 292 -9.47 8.15 -30.94
N LEU A 293 -10.40 8.87 -31.56
CA LEU A 293 -10.31 9.21 -32.99
C LEU A 293 -9.08 10.08 -33.30
N PHE A 294 -8.80 11.10 -32.48
CA PHE A 294 -7.59 11.92 -32.64
C PHE A 294 -6.31 11.09 -32.51
N ARG A 295 -6.26 10.17 -31.54
CA ARG A 295 -5.12 9.29 -31.30
C ARG A 295 -4.84 8.38 -32.50
N LYS A 296 -5.88 7.74 -33.04
CA LYS A 296 -5.79 6.90 -34.25
C LYS A 296 -5.25 7.67 -35.44
N ILE A 297 -5.76 8.88 -35.67
CA ILE A 297 -5.39 9.71 -36.83
C ILE A 297 -3.96 10.26 -36.70
N LEU A 298 -3.59 10.78 -35.52
CA LEU A 298 -2.33 11.51 -35.34
C LEU A 298 -1.15 10.63 -34.94
N PHE A 299 -1.38 9.62 -34.08
CA PHE A 299 -0.33 8.79 -33.50
C PHE A 299 -0.31 7.37 -34.05
N LYS A 300 -1.28 6.99 -34.88
CA LYS A 300 -1.44 5.63 -35.42
C LYS A 300 -1.47 4.55 -34.34
N ILE A 301 -1.92 4.89 -33.14
CA ILE A 301 -2.15 3.94 -32.06
C ILE A 301 -3.59 3.45 -32.25
N ASP A 302 -3.72 2.24 -32.77
CA ASP A 302 -5.00 1.60 -33.07
C ASP A 302 -5.30 0.54 -32.01
N ASP A 303 -5.72 1.03 -30.84
CA ASP A 303 -6.15 0.18 -29.73
C ASP A 303 -7.51 0.69 -29.23
N ASP A 304 -8.58 0.08 -29.71
CA ASP A 304 -9.96 0.52 -29.40
C ASP A 304 -10.34 0.36 -27.93
N ASN A 305 -9.48 -0.21 -27.09
CA ASN A 305 -9.76 -0.48 -25.69
C ASN A 305 -8.89 0.33 -24.71
N LEU A 306 -8.01 1.19 -25.22
CA LEU A 306 -7.11 1.99 -24.38
C LEU A 306 -7.88 3.09 -23.64
N VAL A 307 -8.02 2.94 -22.33
CA VAL A 307 -8.58 3.98 -21.43
C VAL A 307 -7.55 5.07 -21.16
N MET A 308 -8.03 6.29 -20.92
CA MET A 308 -7.19 7.45 -20.62
C MET A 308 -7.36 7.86 -19.17
N LYS A 309 -6.27 8.25 -18.51
CA LYS A 309 -6.33 8.84 -17.18
C LYS A 309 -7.14 10.13 -17.21
N TRP A 310 -8.33 10.12 -16.62
CA TRP A 310 -9.28 11.22 -16.72
C TRP A 310 -10.22 11.22 -15.53
N PRO A 311 -10.46 12.39 -14.89
CA PRO A 311 -11.29 12.47 -13.69
C PRO A 311 -12.67 11.84 -13.91
N THR A 312 -13.00 10.83 -13.12
CA THR A 312 -14.36 10.25 -13.07
C THR A 312 -15.15 10.84 -11.91
N GLY A 313 -14.44 11.36 -10.90
CA GLY A 313 -15.03 11.90 -9.67
C GLY A 313 -14.83 10.96 -8.49
N GLU A 314 -14.35 9.73 -8.73
CA GLU A 314 -14.22 8.71 -7.71
C GLU A 314 -13.40 9.19 -6.51
N ALA A 315 -12.17 9.62 -6.77
CA ALA A 315 -11.27 10.14 -5.74
C ALA A 315 -11.80 11.39 -5.00
N HIS A 316 -12.76 12.12 -5.60
CA HIS A 316 -13.40 13.27 -4.98
C HIS A 316 -14.49 12.84 -4.00
N PHE A 317 -15.38 11.94 -4.41
CA PHE A 317 -16.46 11.46 -3.54
C PHE A 317 -15.94 10.54 -2.43
N GLN A 318 -14.92 9.74 -2.71
CA GLN A 318 -14.19 9.00 -1.68
C GLN A 318 -13.60 9.95 -0.62
N ASN A 319 -13.00 11.07 -1.04
CA ASN A 319 -12.49 12.07 -0.10
C ASN A 319 -13.60 12.63 0.80
N LEU A 320 -14.76 12.96 0.23
CA LEU A 320 -15.91 13.45 0.98
C LEU A 320 -16.44 12.43 1.98
N ALA A 321 -16.58 11.16 1.57
CA ALA A 321 -17.06 10.09 2.45
C ALA A 321 -16.10 9.84 3.62
N ILE A 322 -14.78 9.78 3.37
CA ILE A 322 -13.79 9.61 4.44
C ILE A 322 -13.76 10.80 5.40
N GLN A 323 -13.98 12.03 4.92
CA GLN A 323 -14.13 13.20 5.80
C GLN A 323 -15.31 13.03 6.76
N GLU A 324 -16.44 12.52 6.28
CA GLU A 324 -17.62 12.27 7.12
C GLU A 324 -17.34 11.22 8.20
N SER A 325 -16.64 10.14 7.84
CA SER A 325 -16.26 9.08 8.77
C SER A 325 -15.27 9.55 9.83
N MET A 326 -14.30 10.40 9.46
CA MET A 326 -13.45 11.06 10.45
C MET A 326 -14.20 12.06 11.31
N ASN A 327 -15.25 12.72 10.78
CA ASN A 327 -16.09 13.63 11.56
C ASN A 327 -16.85 12.93 12.70
N SER A 328 -17.06 11.61 12.62
CA SER A 328 -17.60 10.81 13.73
C SER A 328 -16.73 10.91 15.02
N GLY A 329 -15.42 11.11 14.86
CA GLY A 329 -14.48 11.35 15.95
C GLY A 329 -14.53 12.77 16.55
N GLN A 330 -15.42 13.65 16.06
CA GLN A 330 -15.61 15.04 16.51
C GLN A 330 -14.33 15.91 16.49
N PHE A 331 -13.46 15.70 15.51
CA PHE A 331 -12.28 16.55 15.32
C PHE A 331 -12.66 18.02 15.15
N SER A 332 -11.91 18.90 15.81
CA SER A 332 -12.13 20.35 15.73
C SER A 332 -11.79 20.92 14.35
N ASN A 333 -10.97 20.20 13.59
CA ASN A 333 -10.53 20.56 12.26
C ASN A 333 -10.39 19.31 11.39
N ILE A 334 -10.95 19.34 10.18
CA ILE A 334 -10.76 18.30 9.17
C ILE A 334 -10.17 19.00 7.94
N ILE A 335 -8.93 18.65 7.60
CA ILE A 335 -8.22 19.22 6.46
C ILE A 335 -8.33 18.24 5.31
N ALA A 336 -9.00 18.65 4.23
CA ALA A 336 -9.16 17.84 3.03
C ALA A 336 -8.52 18.50 1.82
N THR A 337 -7.67 17.75 1.11
CA THR A 337 -7.05 18.20 -0.13
C THR A 337 -7.07 17.11 -1.21
N GLU A 338 -6.92 17.54 -2.46
CA GLU A 338 -6.99 16.67 -3.63
C GLU A 338 -5.84 16.94 -4.61
N ASN A 339 -5.47 15.89 -5.34
CA ASN A 339 -4.51 15.92 -6.43
C ASN A 339 -3.18 16.56 -6.00
N GLN A 340 -2.62 17.48 -6.79
CA GLN A 340 -1.35 18.12 -6.47
C GLN A 340 -1.35 18.89 -5.15
N TYR A 341 -2.50 19.32 -4.63
CA TYR A 341 -2.55 20.05 -3.36
C TYR A 341 -2.28 19.16 -2.16
N SER A 342 -2.53 17.86 -2.30
CA SER A 342 -2.16 16.83 -1.32
C SER A 342 -0.66 16.52 -1.29
N GLY A 343 0.10 16.99 -2.28
CA GLY A 343 1.54 16.75 -2.34
C GLY A 343 2.28 17.26 -1.10
N ALA A 344 3.39 16.61 -0.76
CA ALA A 344 4.16 16.92 0.44
C ALA A 344 4.67 18.37 0.48
N TYR A 345 5.10 18.91 -0.67
CA TYR A 345 5.63 20.27 -0.80
C TYR A 345 5.53 20.79 -2.23
N GLY A 346 5.34 22.09 -2.38
CA GLY A 346 5.46 22.81 -3.65
C GLY A 346 6.88 23.30 -3.94
N LEU A 347 7.06 23.92 -5.12
CA LEU A 347 8.30 24.60 -5.50
C LEU A 347 8.36 26.02 -4.97
N SER A 348 9.51 26.40 -4.43
CA SER A 348 9.77 27.81 -4.12
C SER A 348 9.78 28.68 -5.37
N THR A 349 9.43 29.94 -5.20
CA THR A 349 9.51 30.94 -6.29
C THR A 349 10.92 31.03 -6.89
N ASP A 350 11.95 30.85 -6.06
CA ASP A 350 13.34 30.86 -6.50
C ASP A 350 13.70 29.62 -7.32
N THR A 351 13.24 28.43 -6.91
CA THR A 351 13.42 27.21 -7.70
C THR A 351 12.74 27.34 -9.07
N ILE A 352 11.52 27.88 -9.12
CA ILE A 352 10.80 28.11 -10.38
C ILE A 352 11.56 29.13 -11.26
N ASN A 353 12.13 30.18 -10.65
CA ASN A 353 12.97 31.16 -11.34
C ASN A 353 14.24 30.52 -11.92
N GLN A 354 14.86 29.59 -11.20
CA GLN A 354 16.01 28.84 -11.67
C GLN A 354 15.63 27.99 -12.87
N ILE A 355 14.57 27.17 -12.78
CA ILE A 355 14.08 26.32 -13.88
C ILE A 355 13.83 27.15 -15.14
N ASN A 356 13.18 28.31 -15.03
CA ASN A 356 12.91 29.18 -16.17
C ASN A 356 14.20 29.71 -16.82
N LYS A 357 15.30 29.85 -16.07
CA LYS A 357 16.56 30.42 -16.54
C LYS A 357 17.56 29.41 -17.11
N LEU A 358 17.36 28.09 -16.91
CA LEU A 358 18.32 27.02 -17.26
C LEU A 358 18.67 26.90 -18.75
N GLY A 359 17.79 27.36 -19.64
CA GLY A 359 18.01 27.25 -21.09
C GLY A 359 17.03 28.07 -21.91
N LEU A 360 17.31 28.21 -23.21
CA LEU A 360 16.47 28.96 -24.14
C LEU A 360 15.06 28.35 -24.24
N LEU A 361 14.96 27.03 -24.31
CA LEU A 361 13.67 26.32 -24.38
C LEU A 361 12.83 26.56 -23.13
N ASN A 362 13.41 26.50 -21.93
CA ASN A 362 12.70 26.82 -20.69
C ASN A 362 12.22 28.28 -20.68
N ARG A 363 13.01 29.25 -21.15
CA ARG A 363 12.57 30.66 -21.20
C ARG A 363 11.37 30.87 -22.11
N ILE A 364 11.27 30.12 -23.19
CA ILE A 364 10.21 30.24 -24.19
C ILE A 364 8.97 29.44 -23.76
N PHE A 365 9.16 28.19 -23.35
CA PHE A 365 8.08 27.22 -23.17
C PHE A 365 7.67 26.97 -21.72
N PHE A 366 8.49 27.30 -20.71
CA PHE A 366 8.12 27.08 -19.31
C PHE A 366 7.15 28.16 -18.79
N PRO A 367 5.92 27.82 -18.39
CA PRO A 367 4.92 28.79 -17.98
C PRO A 367 5.07 29.18 -16.50
N LYS A 368 6.16 29.90 -16.17
CA LYS A 368 6.51 30.31 -14.79
C LYS A 368 5.32 30.69 -13.90
N TRP A 369 4.48 31.64 -14.33
CA TRP A 369 3.36 32.12 -13.51
C TRP A 369 2.27 31.07 -13.28
N HIS A 370 2.06 30.17 -14.23
CA HIS A 370 1.11 29.07 -14.09
C HIS A 370 1.65 28.02 -13.10
N VAL A 371 2.94 27.72 -13.17
CA VAL A 371 3.62 26.81 -12.22
C VAL A 371 3.60 27.41 -10.81
N ILE A 372 3.87 28.71 -10.63
CA ILE A 372 3.72 29.37 -9.31
C ILE A 372 2.30 29.23 -8.76
N ALA A 373 1.29 29.44 -9.63
CA ALA A 373 -0.10 29.40 -9.20
C ALA A 373 -0.60 28.00 -8.81
N LYS A 374 -0.06 26.93 -9.43
CA LYS A 374 -0.52 25.53 -9.21
C LYS A 374 0.41 24.69 -8.35
N TYR A 375 1.72 24.90 -8.46
CA TYR A 375 2.78 24.10 -7.85
C TYR A 375 3.69 24.91 -6.93
N GLY A 376 3.31 26.14 -6.58
CA GLY A 376 4.06 26.95 -5.63
C GLY A 376 4.01 26.38 -4.22
N ASP A 377 5.10 26.53 -3.47
CA ASP A 377 5.22 26.21 -2.04
C ASP A 377 4.10 26.80 -1.17
N LYS A 378 3.56 27.97 -1.52
CA LYS A 378 2.42 28.58 -0.80
C LYS A 378 1.06 27.88 -1.00
N LYS A 379 1.00 26.87 -1.87
CA LYS A 379 -0.26 26.19 -2.27
C LYS A 379 -0.29 24.72 -1.93
N ILE A 380 0.87 24.09 -1.78
CA ILE A 380 1.03 22.66 -1.57
C ILE A 380 1.76 22.49 -0.24
N ASN A 381 0.98 22.18 0.80
CA ASN A 381 1.43 22.05 2.19
C ASN A 381 1.05 20.69 2.79
N GLY A 382 0.82 19.68 1.96
CA GLY A 382 0.24 18.41 2.42
C GLY A 382 1.04 17.74 3.54
N ALA A 383 2.37 17.84 3.55
CA ALA A 383 3.17 17.27 4.64
C ALA A 383 2.98 18.01 5.96
N GLU A 384 2.81 19.33 5.92
CA GLU A 384 2.50 20.14 7.11
C GLU A 384 1.10 19.78 7.63
N ASP A 385 0.13 19.60 6.73
CA ASP A 385 -1.23 19.17 7.09
C ASP A 385 -1.21 17.77 7.74
N GLN A 386 -0.44 16.82 7.21
CA GLN A 386 -0.30 15.48 7.79
C GLN A 386 0.41 15.50 9.16
N MET A 387 1.53 16.22 9.32
CA MET A 387 2.26 16.32 10.60
C MET A 387 1.39 16.92 11.71
N ASN A 388 0.48 17.83 11.35
CA ASN A 388 -0.45 18.48 12.27
C ASN A 388 -1.79 17.74 12.39
N SER A 389 -1.82 16.43 12.17
CA SER A 389 -3.05 15.63 12.23
C SER A 389 -2.86 14.32 12.97
N ASN A 390 -3.93 13.87 13.64
CA ASN A 390 -3.98 12.62 14.38
C ASN A 390 -4.49 11.45 13.53
N PHE A 391 -5.58 11.67 12.79
CA PHE A 391 -6.10 10.70 11.83
C PHE A 391 -5.72 11.16 10.44
N ILE A 392 -5.06 10.30 9.68
CA ILE A 392 -4.50 10.63 8.38
C ILE A 392 -4.93 9.57 7.38
N PHE A 393 -5.67 9.98 6.35
CA PHE A 393 -5.94 9.18 5.17
C PHE A 393 -5.21 9.76 3.98
N SER A 394 -4.46 8.92 3.26
CA SER A 394 -3.72 9.35 2.07
C SER A 394 -3.85 8.34 0.95
N PHE A 395 -4.57 8.73 -0.10
CA PHE A 395 -4.75 7.98 -1.33
C PHE A 395 -3.90 8.55 -2.47
N GLY A 396 -2.99 7.76 -3.03
CA GLY A 396 -2.14 8.16 -4.15
C GLY A 396 -1.50 6.99 -4.89
N HIS A 397 -0.73 7.29 -5.94
CA HIS A 397 0.04 6.28 -6.66
C HIS A 397 1.36 5.97 -5.97
N GLY A 398 1.60 4.69 -5.72
CA GLY A 398 2.68 4.24 -4.84
C GLY A 398 3.67 3.30 -5.49
N GLN A 399 4.82 3.25 -4.84
CA GLN A 399 5.87 2.27 -4.99
C GLN A 399 6.53 2.10 -3.61
N PRO A 400 7.37 1.07 -3.37
CA PRO A 400 7.96 0.86 -2.05
C PRO A 400 8.70 2.08 -1.47
N MET A 401 9.34 2.87 -2.34
CA MET A 401 10.12 4.06 -1.95
C MET A 401 9.28 5.32 -1.68
N GLY A 402 7.99 5.33 -1.99
CA GLY A 402 7.11 6.48 -1.80
C GLY A 402 5.88 6.51 -2.70
N PHE A 403 5.05 7.54 -2.50
CA PHE A 403 3.85 7.75 -3.28
C PHE A 403 3.62 9.22 -3.63
N ILE A 404 2.70 9.47 -4.57
CA ILE A 404 2.33 10.81 -5.02
C ILE A 404 0.84 10.92 -5.39
N HIS A 405 0.26 12.09 -5.12
CA HIS A 405 -1.14 12.42 -5.44
C HIS A 405 -1.35 13.13 -6.79
N SER A 406 -0.27 13.55 -7.45
CA SER A 406 -0.34 14.34 -8.68
C SER A 406 -0.98 13.59 -9.84
N ASP A 407 -1.75 14.31 -10.64
CA ASP A 407 -2.32 13.82 -11.89
C ASP A 407 -1.31 13.87 -13.07
N VAL A 408 -1.57 13.13 -14.15
CA VAL A 408 -0.81 13.22 -15.43
C VAL A 408 -0.78 14.63 -16.01
N GLN A 409 -1.72 15.50 -15.62
CA GLN A 409 -1.68 16.92 -15.94
C GLN A 409 -0.47 17.65 -15.34
N GLY A 410 0.16 17.13 -14.27
CA GLY A 410 1.31 17.78 -13.66
C GLY A 410 2.45 17.99 -14.64
N ASP A 411 2.69 16.99 -15.49
CA ASP A 411 3.72 17.08 -16.52
C ASP A 411 3.37 18.06 -17.62
N SER A 412 2.07 18.28 -17.89
CA SER A 412 1.65 19.26 -18.88
C SER A 412 1.63 20.71 -18.36
N VAL A 413 1.58 20.90 -17.05
CA VAL A 413 1.62 22.23 -16.41
C VAL A 413 2.96 22.94 -16.65
N GLY A 414 4.04 22.21 -16.92
CA GLY A 414 5.37 22.77 -17.12
C GLY A 414 5.72 23.18 -18.56
N PHE A 415 4.78 23.14 -19.50
CA PHE A 415 5.07 23.44 -20.90
C PHE A 415 3.98 24.29 -21.58
N ARG A 416 4.38 25.15 -22.54
CA ARG A 416 3.49 25.97 -23.36
C ARG A 416 3.50 25.48 -24.81
N PRO A 417 2.36 25.53 -25.52
CA PRO A 417 1.05 26.03 -25.08
C PRO A 417 0.28 25.03 -24.21
N ILE A 418 -0.15 25.48 -23.03
CA ILE A 418 -0.68 24.64 -21.94
C ILE A 418 -1.88 23.79 -22.37
N LEU A 419 -2.88 24.38 -23.04
CA LEU A 419 -4.11 23.66 -23.42
C LEU A 419 -3.84 22.50 -24.39
N ILE A 420 -3.01 22.74 -25.40
CA ILE A 420 -2.66 21.72 -26.38
C ILE A 420 -1.84 20.63 -25.70
N HIS A 421 -0.88 21.00 -24.86
CA HIS A 421 -0.02 20.03 -24.20
C HIS A 421 -0.76 19.20 -23.13
N ASN A 422 -1.66 19.82 -22.36
CA ASN A 422 -2.58 19.11 -21.45
C ASN A 422 -3.40 18.06 -22.20
N LEU A 423 -3.91 18.42 -23.37
CA LEU A 423 -4.69 17.51 -24.19
C LEU A 423 -3.83 16.36 -24.73
N LEU A 424 -2.65 16.66 -25.26
CA LEU A 424 -1.73 15.66 -25.80
C LEU A 424 -1.21 14.69 -24.74
N ASN A 425 -0.91 15.16 -23.53
CA ASN A 425 -0.44 14.29 -22.44
C ASN A 425 -1.53 13.33 -21.97
N ARG A 426 -2.81 13.72 -22.05
CA ARG A 426 -3.95 12.84 -21.73
C ARG A 426 -4.19 11.76 -22.79
N ILE A 427 -3.85 12.04 -24.05
CA ILE A 427 -4.07 11.14 -25.19
C ILE A 427 -2.96 10.08 -25.34
N THR A 428 -1.74 10.38 -24.89
CA THR A 428 -0.54 9.57 -25.21
C THR A 428 -0.23 8.45 -24.20
N PHE A 429 -0.91 8.42 -23.05
CA PHE A 429 -0.72 7.49 -21.91
C PHE A 429 0.75 7.40 -21.40
N ALA A 430 0.91 7.41 -20.09
CA ALA A 430 2.16 7.12 -19.36
C ALA A 430 3.42 7.99 -19.57
N SER A 431 3.55 8.95 -20.52
CA SER A 431 4.81 9.72 -20.63
C SER A 431 4.73 11.09 -21.32
N GLY A 432 3.54 11.59 -21.63
CA GLY A 432 3.42 12.67 -22.60
C GLY A 432 4.02 12.30 -23.96
N LEU A 433 4.17 13.27 -24.86
CA LEU A 433 5.01 13.08 -26.05
C LEU A 433 6.44 12.68 -25.61
N PRO A 434 7.03 11.57 -26.10
CA PRO A 434 8.40 11.19 -25.78
C PRO A 434 9.35 12.38 -25.96
N GLY A 435 10.00 12.79 -24.86
CA GLY A 435 10.90 13.96 -24.83
C GLY A 435 10.27 15.30 -24.41
N PHE A 436 8.98 15.35 -24.05
CA PHE A 436 8.27 16.57 -23.64
C PHE A 436 7.57 16.49 -22.27
N SER A 437 8.05 15.66 -21.34
CA SER A 437 7.63 15.73 -19.93
C SER A 437 8.39 16.86 -19.22
N SER A 438 7.68 17.70 -18.47
CA SER A 438 8.32 18.76 -17.67
C SER A 438 8.90 18.27 -16.35
N GLY A 439 8.55 17.07 -15.92
CA GLY A 439 8.92 16.50 -14.63
C GLY A 439 8.29 17.17 -13.42
N ILE A 440 7.37 18.13 -13.64
CA ILE A 440 6.67 18.83 -12.56
C ILE A 440 5.68 17.90 -11.86
N ALA A 441 5.17 16.87 -12.54
CA ALA A 441 4.36 15.85 -11.89
C ALA A 441 5.09 15.19 -10.73
N ASP A 442 6.43 15.12 -10.73
CA ASP A 442 7.19 14.46 -9.66
C ASP A 442 7.55 15.37 -8.47
N ILE A 443 6.81 16.46 -8.29
CA ILE A 443 6.97 17.34 -7.14
C ILE A 443 5.93 16.99 -6.07
N GLY A 444 6.35 17.01 -4.81
CA GLY A 444 5.46 16.70 -3.69
C GLY A 444 5.31 15.21 -3.39
N TRP A 445 6.24 14.37 -3.84
CA TRP A 445 6.29 12.96 -3.44
C TRP A 445 6.49 12.82 -1.93
N TYR A 446 5.70 11.93 -1.32
CA TYR A 446 5.97 11.34 -0.01
C TYR A 446 6.88 10.14 -0.20
N ASN A 447 8.17 10.41 -0.37
CA ASN A 447 9.20 9.39 -0.46
C ASN A 447 10.08 9.37 0.79
N VAL A 448 10.85 8.29 0.96
CA VAL A 448 11.75 8.09 2.10
C VAL A 448 12.55 9.36 2.44
N ARG A 449 13.17 10.01 1.44
CA ARG A 449 13.97 11.23 1.66
C ARG A 449 13.19 12.38 2.28
N THR A 450 11.90 12.49 1.98
CA THR A 450 11.03 13.57 2.43
C THR A 450 10.48 13.22 3.80
N VAL A 451 9.88 12.03 3.91
CA VAL A 451 9.16 11.58 5.11
C VAL A 451 10.10 11.53 6.32
N THR A 452 11.33 11.01 6.15
CA THR A 452 12.32 10.92 7.24
C THR A 452 12.76 12.25 7.86
N GLY A 453 12.43 13.38 7.22
CA GLY A 453 12.68 14.71 7.77
C GLY A 453 11.45 15.37 8.39
N LEU A 454 10.31 14.68 8.41
CA LEU A 454 9.06 15.15 9.01
C LEU A 454 8.98 14.67 10.45
N ASP A 455 8.25 15.42 11.28
CA ASP A 455 8.07 15.15 12.71
C ASP A 455 6.58 14.96 12.99
N TYR A 456 6.12 13.71 12.85
CA TYR A 456 4.73 13.35 13.08
C TYR A 456 4.47 13.22 14.59
N GLY A 457 3.28 13.67 15.02
CA GLY A 457 2.73 13.18 16.28
C GLY A 457 2.48 11.66 16.23
N PRO A 458 2.21 11.00 17.37
CA PRO A 458 1.81 9.60 17.41
C PRO A 458 0.39 9.41 16.85
N SER A 459 0.29 9.52 15.52
CA SER A 459 -0.94 9.49 14.73
C SER A 459 -1.28 8.08 14.23
N VAL A 460 -2.50 7.94 13.74
CA VAL A 460 -2.98 6.80 12.96
C VAL A 460 -3.02 7.19 11.49
N MET A 461 -2.45 6.35 10.64
CA MET A 461 -2.39 6.59 9.20
C MET A 461 -2.90 5.40 8.40
N PHE A 462 -3.76 5.65 7.43
CA PHE A 462 -4.15 4.71 6.39
C PHE A 462 -3.62 5.23 5.05
N ILE A 463 -2.77 4.45 4.40
CA ILE A 463 -2.23 4.76 3.08
C ILE A 463 -2.84 3.83 2.05
N GLU A 464 -3.74 4.36 1.25
CA GLU A 464 -4.20 3.71 0.03
C GLU A 464 -3.19 4.01 -1.08
N SER A 465 -2.19 3.15 -1.21
CA SER A 465 -1.17 3.29 -2.24
C SER A 465 -0.37 2.02 -2.41
N CYS A 466 -0.19 1.61 -3.67
CA CYS A 466 0.51 0.37 -4.00
C CYS A 466 1.89 0.26 -3.32
N TYR A 467 2.17 -0.92 -2.76
CA TYR A 467 3.48 -1.37 -2.28
C TYR A 467 4.09 -0.60 -1.09
N VAL A 468 3.41 0.41 -0.54
CA VAL A 468 3.98 1.25 0.55
C VAL A 468 4.21 0.45 1.83
N GLY A 469 3.39 -0.58 2.08
CA GLY A 469 3.51 -1.53 3.18
C GLY A 469 4.44 -2.72 2.90
N ARG A 470 5.15 -2.77 1.77
CA ARG A 470 6.03 -3.89 1.45
C ARG A 470 7.23 -3.98 2.41
N ILE A 471 7.34 -5.07 3.15
CA ILE A 471 8.48 -5.36 4.05
C ILE A 471 9.24 -6.63 3.70
N ASP A 472 8.71 -7.46 2.81
CA ASP A 472 9.30 -8.72 2.40
C ASP A 472 10.36 -8.52 1.31
N ALA A 473 11.55 -9.08 1.53
CA ALA A 473 12.64 -8.90 0.58
C ALA A 473 13.11 -7.42 0.41
N TRP A 474 12.76 -6.52 1.34
CA TRP A 474 13.00 -5.07 1.20
C TRP A 474 13.76 -4.43 2.37
N TYR A 475 14.67 -3.50 2.08
CA TYR A 475 15.42 -2.78 3.11
C TYR A 475 14.54 -1.73 3.82
N PRO A 476 14.42 -1.74 5.16
CA PRO A 476 13.43 -0.92 5.86
C PRO A 476 13.67 0.58 5.71
N LYS A 477 14.93 1.04 5.65
CA LYS A 477 15.22 2.47 5.43
C LYS A 477 15.00 2.92 3.99
N ALA A 478 14.69 1.98 3.09
CA ALA A 478 14.28 2.25 1.72
C ALA A 478 12.77 2.04 1.53
N ASN A 479 11.99 1.79 2.59
CA ASN A 479 10.54 1.69 2.49
C ASN A 479 9.87 2.96 3.02
N ALA A 480 8.89 3.49 2.28
CA ALA A 480 8.18 4.69 2.66
C ALA A 480 7.27 4.48 3.89
N GLY A 481 6.53 3.37 3.98
CA GLY A 481 5.72 3.04 5.16
C GLY A 481 6.55 2.98 6.44
N GLN A 482 7.71 2.32 6.38
CA GLN A 482 8.66 2.28 7.51
C GLN A 482 9.25 3.66 7.82
N ALA A 483 9.40 4.54 6.82
CA ALA A 483 9.79 5.92 7.07
C ALA A 483 8.71 6.71 7.83
N PHE A 484 7.41 6.44 7.64
CA PHE A 484 6.34 7.08 8.42
C PHE A 484 6.37 6.64 9.89
N LEU A 485 6.53 5.35 10.16
CA LEU A 485 6.69 4.82 11.52
C LEU A 485 7.91 5.45 12.22
N HIS A 486 9.04 5.52 11.51
CA HIS A 486 10.25 6.19 12.00
C HIS A 486 9.98 7.65 12.38
N SER A 487 9.25 8.36 11.51
CA SER A 487 9.01 9.80 11.61
C SER A 487 7.96 10.21 12.65
N GLY A 488 7.25 9.25 13.26
CA GLY A 488 6.37 9.54 14.39
C GLY A 488 5.05 8.77 14.42
N VAL A 489 4.55 8.35 13.26
CA VAL A 489 3.27 7.62 13.13
C VAL A 489 3.27 6.39 14.05
N ASN A 490 2.20 6.22 14.83
CA ASN A 490 2.12 5.18 15.85
C ASN A 490 1.43 3.90 15.34
N ALA A 491 0.51 4.03 14.39
CA ALA A 491 -0.09 2.91 13.68
C ALA A 491 -0.29 3.25 12.21
N LEU A 492 0.10 2.33 11.32
CA LEU A 492 0.03 2.49 9.88
C LEU A 492 -0.69 1.28 9.25
N ILE A 493 -1.70 1.54 8.45
CA ILE A 493 -2.28 0.55 7.53
C ILE A 493 -1.79 0.87 6.12
N ALA A 494 -1.14 -0.10 5.47
CA ALA A 494 -0.61 0.06 4.12
C ALA A 494 -0.55 -1.28 3.38
N SER A 495 -0.69 -1.24 2.05
CA SER A 495 -0.69 -2.44 1.23
C SER A 495 0.72 -2.97 0.97
N SER A 496 0.88 -4.28 1.02
CA SER A 496 2.12 -4.96 0.60
C SER A 496 2.28 -4.98 -0.92
N ARG A 497 1.17 -4.86 -1.67
CA ARG A 497 1.07 -5.00 -3.13
C ARG A 497 0.18 -3.95 -3.79
N GLY A 498 -0.17 -4.18 -5.06
CA GLY A 498 -0.91 -3.28 -5.91
C GLY A 498 -2.37 -3.15 -5.47
N THR A 499 -2.75 -1.95 -5.05
CA THR A 499 -4.10 -1.69 -4.52
C THR A 499 -5.12 -1.57 -5.64
N PRO A 500 -6.18 -2.39 -5.66
CA PRO A 500 -7.30 -2.17 -6.56
C PRO A 500 -8.16 -1.01 -6.06
N GLY A 501 -8.85 -0.34 -6.97
CA GLY A 501 -9.84 0.67 -6.62
C GLY A 501 -10.89 0.80 -7.72
N PRO A 502 -12.09 1.26 -7.38
CA PRO A 502 -13.11 1.55 -8.37
C PRO A 502 -12.58 2.69 -9.27
N GLY A 503 -12.82 2.58 -10.58
CA GLY A 503 -12.38 3.62 -11.51
C GLY A 503 -13.44 4.67 -11.83
N TYR A 504 -14.68 4.47 -11.37
CA TYR A 504 -15.87 5.20 -11.82
C TYR A 504 -16.90 5.30 -10.68
N LEU A 505 -17.77 6.31 -10.75
CA LEU A 505 -18.95 6.45 -9.90
C LEU A 505 -20.03 5.41 -10.24
N ASP A 506 -20.83 5.01 -9.24
CA ASP A 506 -21.86 3.97 -9.36
C ASP A 506 -22.97 4.29 -10.36
N GLU A 507 -23.31 5.57 -10.47
CA GLU A 507 -24.29 6.08 -11.45
C GLU A 507 -23.85 5.91 -12.91
N ARG A 508 -22.62 5.43 -13.15
CA ARG A 508 -22.10 5.17 -14.47
C ARG A 508 -22.84 4.00 -15.10
N THR A 509 -23.34 4.20 -16.31
CA THR A 509 -24.07 3.17 -17.07
C THR A 509 -23.26 2.58 -18.24
N ARG A 510 -22.07 3.12 -18.50
CA ARG A 510 -21.14 2.66 -19.55
C ARG A 510 -19.74 3.26 -19.34
N PRO A 511 -18.66 2.57 -19.75
CA PRO A 511 -17.28 3.07 -19.58
C PRO A 511 -16.88 4.16 -20.59
N VAL A 512 -17.84 4.89 -21.17
CA VAL A 512 -17.62 5.75 -22.34
C VAL A 512 -18.19 7.17 -22.13
N GLY A 513 -17.36 8.18 -22.38
CA GLY A 513 -17.71 9.60 -22.31
C GLY A 513 -17.09 10.29 -21.09
N LEU A 514 -17.36 11.59 -20.90
CA LEU A 514 -16.67 12.45 -19.93
C LEU A 514 -17.15 12.36 -18.46
N GLY A 515 -18.14 11.52 -18.15
CA GLY A 515 -18.65 11.36 -16.76
C GLY A 515 -19.36 12.56 -16.13
N ILE A 516 -19.53 13.67 -16.87
CA ILE A 516 -20.03 14.95 -16.31
C ILE A 516 -21.45 14.82 -15.74
N LYS A 517 -22.32 14.03 -16.39
CA LYS A 517 -23.71 13.90 -15.97
C LYS A 517 -23.79 13.17 -14.63
N GLU A 518 -23.08 12.05 -14.54
CA GLU A 518 -22.95 11.20 -13.36
C GLU A 518 -22.37 11.99 -12.20
N PHE A 519 -21.25 12.69 -12.42
CA PHE A 519 -20.66 13.59 -11.42
C PHE A 519 -21.66 14.63 -10.88
N LEU A 520 -22.45 15.26 -11.75
CA LEU A 520 -23.45 16.25 -11.33
C LEU A 520 -24.65 15.62 -10.60
N GLN A 521 -25.00 14.37 -10.93
CA GLN A 521 -26.06 13.62 -10.23
C GLN A 521 -25.59 13.31 -8.80
N THR A 522 -24.45 12.63 -8.65
CA THR A 522 -23.87 12.28 -7.35
C THR A 522 -23.57 13.52 -6.50
N ARG A 523 -23.13 14.63 -7.11
CA ARG A 523 -22.95 15.89 -6.37
C ARG A 523 -24.25 16.45 -5.82
N LYS A 524 -25.37 16.26 -6.52
CA LYS A 524 -26.68 16.74 -6.08
C LYS A 524 -27.29 15.82 -5.02
N ASP A 525 -26.99 14.53 -5.11
CA ASP A 525 -27.50 13.47 -4.26
C ASP A 525 -26.34 12.54 -3.88
N PRO A 526 -25.59 12.88 -2.80
CA PRO A 526 -24.40 12.12 -2.39
C PRO A 526 -24.69 10.66 -2.01
N ASP A 527 -25.94 10.34 -1.65
CA ASP A 527 -26.41 8.99 -1.34
C ASP A 527 -26.36 8.04 -2.57
N LEU A 528 -26.04 8.57 -3.76
CA LEU A 528 -25.80 7.79 -4.98
C LEU A 528 -24.34 7.31 -5.11
N TYR A 529 -23.51 7.51 -4.09
CA TYR A 529 -22.13 7.06 -4.07
C TYR A 529 -21.92 6.08 -2.93
N ASP A 530 -21.48 4.88 -3.28
CA ASP A 530 -21.03 3.87 -2.34
C ASP A 530 -19.49 3.84 -2.31
N LEU A 531 -18.95 3.46 -1.15
CA LEU A 531 -17.53 3.21 -1.00
C LEU A 531 -17.20 1.76 -1.33
N HIS A 532 -16.09 1.55 -2.00
CA HIS A 532 -15.63 0.22 -2.40
C HIS A 532 -14.16 -0.01 -2.05
N PHE A 533 -13.73 -1.27 -2.05
CA PHE A 533 -12.35 -1.69 -1.85
C PHE A 533 -11.69 -1.00 -0.63
N SER A 534 -10.55 -0.37 -0.82
CA SER A 534 -9.78 0.28 0.24
C SER A 534 -10.40 1.57 0.76
N GLY A 535 -11.26 2.23 -0.03
CA GLY A 535 -12.07 3.35 0.45
C GLY A 535 -13.08 2.92 1.50
N LEU A 536 -13.79 1.80 1.27
CA LEU A 536 -14.66 1.17 2.26
C LEU A 536 -13.86 0.74 3.50
N TYR A 537 -12.69 0.13 3.27
CA TYR A 537 -11.83 -0.31 4.36
C TYR A 537 -11.40 0.85 5.28
N ALA A 538 -10.93 1.96 4.70
CA ALA A 538 -10.52 3.14 5.46
C ALA A 538 -11.71 3.78 6.18
N ASN A 539 -12.87 3.84 5.54
CA ASN A 539 -14.11 4.36 6.12
C ASN A 539 -14.49 3.64 7.41
N ASP A 540 -14.51 2.31 7.35
CA ASP A 540 -14.93 1.47 8.47
C ASP A 540 -13.91 1.54 9.61
N VAL A 541 -12.61 1.58 9.27
CA VAL A 541 -11.54 1.80 10.26
C VAL A 541 -11.75 3.12 10.99
N PHE A 542 -11.86 4.25 10.27
CA PHE A 542 -11.98 5.56 10.92
C PHE A 542 -13.30 5.75 11.67
N THR A 543 -14.39 5.16 11.18
CA THR A 543 -15.67 5.13 11.88
C THR A 543 -15.57 4.36 13.18
N SER A 544 -14.97 3.16 13.17
CA SER A 544 -14.82 2.34 14.37
C SER A 544 -13.91 3.02 15.41
N LEU A 545 -12.80 3.62 14.97
CA LEU A 545 -11.94 4.39 15.87
C LEU A 545 -12.66 5.62 16.45
N GLY A 546 -13.36 6.40 15.61
CA GLY A 546 -14.00 7.66 15.97
C GLY A 546 -15.27 7.52 16.80
N ALA A 547 -16.19 6.63 16.39
CA ALA A 547 -17.51 6.48 16.98
C ALA A 547 -17.57 5.39 18.06
N GLU A 548 -16.72 4.36 17.99
CA GLU A 548 -16.88 3.13 18.80
C GLU A 548 -15.80 2.92 19.86
N ASP A 549 -14.81 3.82 19.96
CA ASP A 549 -13.65 3.72 20.89
C ASP A 549 -12.87 2.41 20.69
N ALA A 550 -12.75 1.99 19.43
CA ALA A 550 -12.07 0.76 19.07
C ALA A 550 -10.54 0.92 19.13
N THR A 551 -9.86 -0.15 19.53
CA THR A 551 -8.42 -0.29 19.28
C THR A 551 -8.13 -0.42 17.77
N MET A 552 -6.91 -0.09 17.36
CA MET A 552 -6.47 -0.23 15.97
C MET A 552 -6.69 -1.64 15.40
N GLY A 553 -6.37 -2.68 16.17
CA GLY A 553 -6.55 -4.06 15.75
C GLY A 553 -8.01 -4.43 15.57
N LEU A 554 -8.88 -3.97 16.48
CA LEU A 554 -10.33 -4.21 16.40
C LEU A 554 -10.95 -3.50 15.20
N ALA A 555 -10.66 -2.21 15.02
CA ALA A 555 -11.14 -1.43 13.89
C ALA A 555 -10.69 -2.05 12.55
N PHE A 556 -9.41 -2.42 12.44
CA PHE A 556 -8.87 -3.06 11.25
C PHE A 556 -9.51 -4.44 10.97
N ARG A 557 -9.61 -5.30 11.98
CA ARG A 557 -10.22 -6.64 11.85
C ARG A 557 -11.71 -6.57 11.48
N ASN A 558 -12.46 -5.67 12.10
CA ASN A 558 -13.89 -5.54 11.80
C ASN A 558 -14.11 -5.02 10.38
N ALA A 559 -13.40 -3.96 9.99
CA ALA A 559 -13.47 -3.43 8.63
C ALA A 559 -13.04 -4.47 7.57
N ARG A 560 -12.04 -5.30 7.89
CA ARG A 560 -11.60 -6.42 7.05
C ARG A 560 -12.69 -7.47 6.81
N ASN A 561 -13.49 -7.75 7.83
CA ASN A 561 -14.55 -8.74 7.75
C ASN A 561 -15.84 -8.14 7.15
N ALA A 562 -16.07 -6.83 7.31
CA ALA A 562 -17.24 -6.12 6.81
C ALA A 562 -17.19 -5.83 5.30
N GLN A 563 -15.99 -5.76 4.70
CA GLN A 563 -15.82 -5.50 3.26
C GLN A 563 -16.65 -6.41 2.33
N TRP A 564 -17.11 -7.57 2.82
CA TRP A 564 -17.94 -8.51 2.06
C TRP A 564 -19.37 -8.02 1.85
N GLU A 565 -19.79 -6.96 2.53
CA GLU A 565 -21.00 -6.22 2.20
C GLU A 565 -20.96 -5.69 0.76
N ASP A 566 -19.76 -5.38 0.26
CA ASP A 566 -19.53 -4.97 -1.11
C ASP A 566 -19.42 -6.15 -2.08
N ALA A 567 -19.46 -7.42 -1.65
CA ALA A 567 -19.05 -8.57 -2.49
C ALA A 567 -19.73 -8.62 -3.87
N GLU A 568 -21.04 -8.34 -3.93
CA GLU A 568 -21.88 -8.39 -5.14
C GLU A 568 -21.73 -7.18 -6.08
N SER A 569 -21.02 -6.13 -5.66
CA SER A 569 -20.85 -4.93 -6.48
C SER A 569 -20.03 -5.23 -7.74
N SER A 570 -20.52 -4.74 -8.87
CA SER A 570 -19.90 -4.86 -10.18
C SER A 570 -19.33 -3.52 -10.64
N PHE A 571 -18.26 -3.57 -11.45
CA PHE A 571 -17.61 -2.37 -11.93
C PHE A 571 -17.34 -2.45 -13.43
N PHE A 572 -17.34 -1.29 -14.07
CA PHE A 572 -16.64 -1.15 -15.34
C PHE A 572 -15.14 -1.20 -15.06
N TRP A 573 -14.45 -2.18 -15.63
CA TRP A 573 -13.02 -2.29 -15.38
C TRP A 573 -12.27 -1.08 -15.98
N ALA A 574 -11.51 -0.39 -15.14
CA ALA A 574 -10.60 0.70 -15.52
C ALA A 574 -9.18 0.26 -15.16
N PRO A 575 -8.23 0.51 -16.06
CA PRO A 575 -7.42 -0.52 -16.70
C PRO A 575 -6.74 -1.51 -15.74
N PRO A 576 -6.42 -2.72 -16.22
CA PRO A 576 -5.51 -3.58 -15.50
C PRO A 576 -4.16 -2.87 -15.32
N LEU A 577 -3.60 -2.95 -14.12
CA LEU A 577 -2.16 -2.80 -13.91
C LEU A 577 -1.39 -4.02 -14.46
N THR A 578 -2.09 -5.06 -14.95
CA THR A 578 -1.52 -6.22 -15.64
C THR A 578 -1.08 -5.84 -17.05
N ILE A 579 0.08 -5.22 -17.17
CA ILE A 579 0.86 -5.34 -18.40
C ILE A 579 1.85 -6.49 -18.17
N ASP A 580 1.37 -7.71 -18.32
CA ASP A 580 2.23 -8.88 -18.40
C ASP A 580 2.78 -8.95 -19.84
N VAL A 581 4.02 -8.50 -20.02
CA VAL A 581 4.66 -8.44 -21.34
C VAL A 581 5.42 -9.73 -21.61
N GLU A 582 4.73 -10.77 -22.06
CA GLU A 582 5.38 -11.84 -22.83
C GLU A 582 5.08 -11.72 -24.33
N SER A 583 3.91 -11.18 -24.72
CA SER A 583 3.63 -10.82 -26.11
C SER A 583 2.51 -9.77 -26.26
N GLN A 584 2.60 -8.93 -27.30
CA GLN A 584 1.56 -7.96 -27.69
C GLN A 584 0.19 -8.61 -27.95
N LYS A 585 0.14 -9.93 -28.16
CA LYS A 585 -1.05 -10.68 -28.56
C LYS A 585 -1.93 -11.09 -27.37
N ASP A 586 -1.34 -11.23 -26.19
CA ASP A 586 -2.05 -11.56 -24.94
C ASP A 586 -2.71 -10.32 -24.34
N ILE A 587 -2.11 -9.15 -24.57
CA ILE A 587 -2.67 -7.82 -24.33
C ILE A 587 -3.99 -7.64 -25.12
N ASP A 588 -3.98 -7.96 -26.41
CA ASP A 588 -5.15 -7.76 -27.28
C ASP A 588 -6.34 -8.65 -26.88
N ASN A 589 -6.09 -9.87 -26.36
CA ASN A 589 -7.12 -10.83 -25.97
C ASN A 589 -7.75 -10.55 -24.60
N SER A 590 -6.92 -10.26 -23.59
CA SER A 590 -7.40 -9.98 -22.22
C SER A 590 -8.13 -8.64 -22.14
N ILE A 591 -7.73 -7.67 -22.98
CA ILE A 591 -8.37 -6.36 -23.06
C ILE A 591 -9.69 -6.40 -23.89
N GLN A 592 -9.82 -7.30 -24.88
CA GLN A 592 -11.06 -7.48 -25.65
C GLN A 592 -12.24 -8.00 -24.81
N GLU A 593 -11.98 -8.78 -23.75
CA GLU A 593 -13.04 -9.35 -22.91
C GLU A 593 -13.55 -8.41 -21.81
N LEU A 594 -12.91 -7.24 -21.58
CA LEU A 594 -13.14 -6.41 -20.38
C LEU A 594 -13.79 -5.04 -20.63
N SER A 595 -14.03 -4.64 -21.89
CA SER A 595 -14.40 -3.24 -22.22
C SER A 595 -15.89 -3.00 -22.52
N GLY A 596 -16.78 -3.97 -22.27
CA GLY A 596 -18.19 -3.89 -22.70
C GLY A 596 -19.28 -4.10 -21.63
N GLU A 597 -18.99 -4.83 -20.55
CA GLU A 597 -19.97 -5.23 -19.53
C GLU A 597 -19.41 -5.02 -18.13
N GLU A 598 -20.29 -4.63 -17.21
CA GLU A 598 -20.00 -4.54 -15.78
C GLU A 598 -19.68 -5.95 -15.26
N LYS A 599 -18.58 -6.10 -14.51
CA LYS A 599 -18.18 -7.43 -13.99
C LYS A 599 -18.04 -7.40 -12.49
N LEU A 600 -18.43 -8.52 -11.88
CA LEU A 600 -18.06 -8.84 -10.50
C LEU A 600 -16.53 -8.90 -10.41
N CYS A 601 -15.95 -8.12 -9.50
CA CYS A 601 -14.49 -8.03 -9.32
C CYS A 601 -14.02 -8.77 -8.06
N LEU A 602 -14.58 -9.96 -7.79
CA LEU A 602 -14.40 -10.68 -6.53
C LEU A 602 -12.92 -11.02 -6.24
N GLU A 603 -12.15 -11.44 -7.25
CA GLU A 603 -10.69 -11.65 -7.15
C GLU A 603 -9.94 -10.43 -6.62
N LYS A 604 -10.32 -9.23 -7.06
CA LYS A 604 -9.70 -7.99 -6.60
C LYS A 604 -10.13 -7.62 -5.19
N LYS A 605 -11.34 -7.98 -4.77
CA LYS A 605 -11.81 -7.80 -3.39
C LYS A 605 -11.05 -8.72 -2.43
N TYR A 606 -10.80 -9.98 -2.83
CA TYR A 606 -9.88 -10.88 -2.11
C TYR A 606 -8.48 -10.28 -1.98
N THR A 607 -7.93 -9.77 -3.08
CA THR A 607 -6.61 -9.12 -3.09
C THR A 607 -6.59 -7.92 -2.12
N CYS A 608 -7.60 -7.05 -2.19
CA CYS A 608 -7.75 -5.88 -1.32
C CYS A 608 -7.79 -6.27 0.16
N GLN A 609 -8.49 -7.34 0.52
CA GLN A 609 -8.52 -7.80 1.91
C GLN A 609 -7.12 -8.14 2.44
N LEU A 610 -6.40 -8.91 1.63
CA LEU A 610 -5.17 -9.59 2.02
C LEU A 610 -3.97 -8.65 1.97
N GLU A 611 -3.92 -7.69 1.07
CA GLU A 611 -2.73 -6.87 0.85
C GLU A 611 -2.45 -5.88 1.98
N TYR A 612 -3.47 -5.36 2.66
CA TYR A 612 -3.27 -4.38 3.73
C TYR A 612 -2.72 -5.06 4.98
N ASN A 613 -1.72 -4.45 5.59
CA ASN A 613 -1.17 -4.90 6.86
C ASN A 613 -1.22 -3.77 7.87
N LEU A 614 -1.53 -4.10 9.13
CA LEU A 614 -1.43 -3.17 10.26
C LEU A 614 0.00 -3.21 10.82
N PHE A 615 0.72 -2.10 10.70
CA PHE A 615 2.01 -1.88 11.33
C PHE A 615 1.82 -1.05 12.61
N GLY A 616 2.15 -1.64 13.76
CA GLY A 616 1.89 -1.05 15.08
C GLY A 616 1.40 -2.09 16.08
N ASP A 617 1.20 -1.66 17.33
CA ASP A 617 0.56 -2.49 18.35
C ASP A 617 -0.95 -2.59 18.05
N PRO A 618 -1.51 -3.79 17.79
CA PRO A 618 -2.94 -3.93 17.52
C PRO A 618 -3.82 -3.53 18.71
N ALA A 619 -3.27 -3.52 19.93
CA ALA A 619 -3.98 -3.06 21.13
C ALA A 619 -3.82 -1.55 21.38
N PHE A 620 -3.24 -0.79 20.45
CA PHE A 620 -3.20 0.67 20.54
C PHE A 620 -4.62 1.24 20.40
N ASN A 621 -5.04 2.05 21.38
CA ASN A 621 -6.27 2.82 21.32
C ASN A 621 -5.90 4.30 21.10
N PRO A 622 -6.12 4.86 19.90
CA PRO A 622 -5.76 6.23 19.59
C PRO A 622 -6.70 7.24 20.26
N TYR A 623 -6.22 8.47 20.42
CA TYR A 623 -7.03 9.56 20.95
C TYR A 623 -8.10 9.92 19.94
N THR A 624 -9.33 10.15 20.42
CA THR A 624 -10.38 10.80 19.66
C THR A 624 -11.07 11.87 20.51
N PRO A 625 -11.40 13.04 19.93
CA PRO A 625 -12.13 14.08 20.65
C PRO A 625 -13.53 13.67 21.13
N SER A 626 -14.22 12.78 20.41
CA SER A 626 -15.56 12.30 20.78
C SER A 626 -15.61 11.55 22.11
N GLN A 627 -14.49 10.95 22.52
CA GLN A 627 -14.39 10.06 23.67
C GLN A 627 -13.72 10.69 24.89
N ARG A 628 -13.12 11.89 24.78
CA ARG A 628 -12.26 12.47 25.83
C ARG A 628 -12.46 13.95 26.12
#